data_AF-A0AAW8NV65-F1
#
_entry.id   AF-A0AAW8NV65-F1
#
_cell.length_a   1.000
_cell.length_b   1.000
_cell.length_c   1.000
_cell.angle_alpha   90.00
_cell.angle_beta   90.00
_cell.angle_gamma   90.00
#
_symmetry.space_group_name_H-M   'P 1'
#
loop_
_entity.id
_entity.type
_entity.pdbx_description
1 polymer ?
#
loop_
_entity_poly.entity_id
_entity_poly.type
_entity_poly.pdbx_seq_one_letter_code
_entity_poly.pdbx_strand_id
1 'polypeptide(L)'
;MAARSSFSRIERVLDYIHQNIDKPLSLEDIADYSCCSRWQLQRVFQQQTGLNVAQYVRELKLSIAADKVLLGQERMLDIAYELGFNSEVSFSRSFKQLFQLSPREYQRRGLRVGMRNPIAAAPDINAVQLLDTGFLQTRIEHRPAFIVYGISSPIKGVLSDTPDFSQIVPATWKTLMELIGQLVPVEGKMVGVVDTLSQLNDLQSINYWAAVEVESTVVTALLANKQLQKLIIPAQDYAVVSYSGKLEGFSQLVEWLICDWLPISGYVSVDGYELESYGEITMEFDSSTEMEYWLPIKRRL
;
A
#
# COMPACT_ATOMS: atom_id res chain seq x y z
N MET A 1 16.96 14.14 -21.68
CA MET A 1 17.83 13.15 -21.03
C MET A 1 18.53 13.87 -19.87
N ALA A 2 17.82 14.02 -18.74
CA ALA A 2 18.36 14.72 -17.58
C ALA A 2 19.38 13.81 -16.89
N ALA A 3 20.57 14.34 -16.62
CA ALA A 3 21.62 13.64 -15.91
C ALA A 3 21.09 13.22 -14.54
N ARG A 4 21.12 11.90 -14.23
CA ARG A 4 20.94 11.37 -12.88
C ARG A 4 21.92 12.10 -11.96
N SER A 5 21.39 13.10 -11.25
CA SER A 5 22.09 13.85 -10.21
C SER A 5 22.58 12.86 -9.15
N SER A 6 23.74 13.13 -8.54
CA SER A 6 24.47 12.22 -7.64
C SER A 6 23.58 11.29 -6.83
N PHE A 7 23.79 9.97 -6.93
CA PHE A 7 23.17 9.01 -6.01
C PHE A 7 23.36 9.50 -4.58
N SER A 8 22.25 9.74 -3.88
CA SER A 8 22.25 10.07 -2.46
C SER A 8 22.92 8.93 -1.69
N ARG A 9 23.54 9.27 -0.56
CA ARG A 9 24.16 8.26 0.33
C ARG A 9 23.17 7.14 0.68
N ILE A 10 21.89 7.46 0.83
CA ILE A 10 20.85 6.51 1.20
C ILE A 10 20.50 5.57 0.05
N GLU A 11 20.46 6.04 -1.19
CA GLU A 11 20.25 5.13 -2.34
C GLU A 11 21.35 4.07 -2.41
N ARG A 12 22.62 4.45 -2.21
CA ARG A 12 23.73 3.48 -2.16
C ARG A 12 23.61 2.47 -1.02
N VAL A 13 23.07 2.90 0.12
CA VAL A 13 22.81 2.04 1.28
C VAL A 13 21.66 1.08 0.98
N LEU A 14 20.58 1.56 0.35
CA LEU A 14 19.45 0.74 -0.07
C LEU A 14 19.89 -0.31 -1.09
N ASP A 15 20.64 0.10 -2.11
CA ASP A 15 21.22 -0.81 -3.11
C ASP A 15 22.05 -1.92 -2.46
N TYR A 16 22.90 -1.54 -1.49
CA TYR A 16 23.71 -2.51 -0.74
C TYR A 16 22.85 -3.46 0.08
N ILE A 17 21.81 -2.97 0.75
CA ILE A 17 20.87 -3.80 1.51
C ILE A 17 20.17 -4.78 0.56
N HIS A 18 19.64 -4.32 -0.58
CA HIS A 18 18.88 -5.16 -1.51
C HIS A 18 19.75 -6.25 -2.14
N GLN A 19 21.00 -5.95 -2.47
CA GLN A 19 21.94 -6.91 -3.06
C GLN A 19 22.47 -7.96 -2.06
N ASN A 20 22.28 -7.74 -0.75
CA ASN A 20 22.79 -8.61 0.31
C ASN A 20 21.69 -9.08 1.28
N ILE A 21 20.42 -8.89 0.95
CA ILE A 21 19.29 -9.20 1.84
C ILE A 21 19.12 -10.70 2.07
N ASP A 22 19.60 -11.50 1.12
CA ASP A 22 19.62 -12.97 1.10
C ASP A 22 20.73 -13.57 1.99
N LYS A 23 21.55 -12.72 2.63
CA LYS A 23 22.68 -13.14 3.46
C LYS A 23 22.52 -12.64 4.91
N PRO A 24 23.31 -13.15 5.86
CA PRO A 24 23.53 -12.48 7.13
C PRO A 24 24.02 -11.05 6.86
N LEU A 25 23.23 -10.06 7.28
CA LEU A 25 23.47 -8.64 7.06
C LEU A 25 23.20 -7.92 8.38
N SER A 26 24.27 -7.47 9.04
CA SER A 26 24.21 -6.75 10.31
C SER A 26 24.16 -5.24 10.10
N LEU A 27 23.79 -4.49 11.15
CA LEU A 27 23.81 -3.03 11.09
C LEU A 27 25.25 -2.50 10.99
N GLU A 28 26.20 -3.24 11.57
CA GLU A 28 27.64 -3.01 11.46
C GLU A 28 28.10 -3.09 10.00
N ASP A 29 27.73 -4.15 9.27
CA ASP A 29 28.09 -4.31 7.86
C ASP A 29 27.60 -3.13 7.00
N ILE A 30 26.38 -2.65 7.27
CA ILE A 30 25.79 -1.51 6.55
C ILE A 30 26.48 -0.20 6.94
N ALA A 31 26.83 -0.03 8.21
CA ALA A 31 27.54 1.15 8.73
C ALA A 31 28.95 1.25 8.12
N ASP A 32 29.67 0.13 8.09
CA ASP A 32 31.01 0.04 7.53
C ASP A 32 31.00 0.30 6.01
N TYR A 33 30.05 -0.28 5.28
CA TYR A 33 29.88 0.01 3.85
C TYR A 33 29.57 1.48 3.56
N SER A 34 28.78 2.13 4.44
CA SER A 34 28.38 3.53 4.29
C SER A 34 29.39 4.54 4.84
N CYS A 35 30.55 4.09 5.32
CA CYS A 35 31.57 4.91 5.98
C CYS A 35 30.99 5.79 7.10
N CYS A 36 29.99 5.28 7.83
CA CYS A 36 29.28 6.01 8.88
C CYS A 36 29.33 5.24 10.20
N SER A 37 29.31 5.95 11.32
CA SER A 37 28.96 5.31 12.59
C SER A 37 27.51 4.79 12.55
N ARG A 38 27.22 3.73 13.32
CA ARG A 38 25.85 3.19 13.46
C ARG A 38 24.81 4.26 13.80
N TRP A 39 25.17 5.20 14.69
CA TRP A 39 24.29 6.29 15.10
C TRP A 39 23.98 7.27 13.95
N GLN A 40 25.00 7.67 13.18
CA GLN A 40 24.81 8.54 12.03
C GLN A 40 23.99 7.86 10.93
N LEU A 41 24.30 6.60 10.63
CA LEU A 41 23.54 5.81 9.65
C LEU A 41 22.06 5.76 10.04
N GLN A 42 21.77 5.37 11.29
CA GLN A 42 20.40 5.27 11.78
C GLN A 42 19.67 6.61 11.70
N ARG A 43 20.31 7.70 12.13
CA ARG A 43 19.71 9.04 12.10
C ARG A 43 19.39 9.50 10.68
N VAL A 44 20.35 9.40 9.76
CA VAL A 44 20.18 9.87 8.38
C VAL A 44 19.16 8.99 7.64
N PHE A 45 19.23 7.67 7.81
CA PHE A 45 18.27 6.75 7.19
C PHE A 45 16.85 7.03 7.66
N GLN A 46 16.64 7.22 8.98
CA GLN A 46 15.32 7.54 9.51
C GLN A 46 14.81 8.91 9.05
N GLN A 47 15.68 9.92 9.00
CA GLN A 47 15.30 11.24 8.49
C GLN A 47 14.90 11.21 7.01
N GLN A 48 15.51 10.33 6.22
CA GLN A 48 15.28 10.28 4.78
C GLN A 48 14.14 9.33 4.40
N THR A 49 13.98 8.20 5.11
CA THR A 49 13.05 7.11 4.75
C THR A 49 11.89 6.95 5.73
N GLY A 50 11.92 7.63 6.88
CA GLY A 50 10.97 7.43 7.97
C GLY A 50 11.19 6.15 8.80
N LEU A 51 12.09 5.26 8.37
CA LEU A 51 12.24 3.92 8.95
C LEU A 51 13.55 3.74 9.73
N ASN A 52 13.57 2.75 10.62
CA ASN A 52 14.80 2.27 11.23
C ASN A 52 15.49 1.24 10.34
N VAL A 53 16.82 1.34 10.17
CA VAL A 53 17.57 0.47 9.24
C VAL A 53 17.39 -1.01 9.60
N ALA A 54 17.52 -1.35 10.88
CA ALA A 54 17.41 -2.72 11.34
C ALA A 54 15.97 -3.25 11.26
N GLN A 55 14.98 -2.36 11.44
CA GLN A 55 13.57 -2.71 11.21
C GLN A 55 13.32 -2.98 9.72
N TYR A 56 13.75 -2.08 8.84
CA TYR A 56 13.59 -2.20 7.40
C TYR A 56 14.21 -3.50 6.85
N VAL A 57 15.47 -3.79 7.21
CA VAL A 57 16.15 -5.05 6.83
C VAL A 57 15.36 -6.26 7.33
N ARG A 58 14.86 -6.22 8.56
CA ARG A 58 14.07 -7.31 9.14
C ARG A 58 12.75 -7.51 8.38
N GLU A 59 12.05 -6.45 8.02
CA GLU A 59 10.79 -6.51 7.28
C GLU A 59 10.96 -7.11 5.89
N LEU A 60 12.03 -6.75 5.18
CA LEU A 60 12.35 -7.35 3.88
C LEU A 60 12.68 -8.84 4.02
N LYS A 61 13.51 -9.21 5.00
CA LYS A 61 13.84 -10.62 5.27
C LYS A 61 12.60 -11.43 5.59
N LEU A 62 11.72 -10.92 6.44
CA LEU A 62 10.45 -11.58 6.77
C LEU A 62 9.53 -11.70 5.55
N SER A 63 9.56 -10.75 4.62
CA SER A 63 8.78 -10.81 3.39
C SER A 63 9.31 -11.86 2.41
N ILE A 64 10.63 -12.02 2.32
CA ILE A 64 11.27 -13.15 1.62
C ILE A 64 10.90 -14.47 2.30
N ALA A 65 10.92 -14.50 3.64
CA ALA A 65 10.50 -15.67 4.41
C ALA A 65 9.05 -16.05 4.13
N ALA A 66 8.14 -15.07 4.03
CA ALA A 66 6.73 -15.30 3.77
C ALA A 66 6.51 -16.04 2.44
N ASP A 67 7.27 -15.69 1.40
CA ASP A 67 7.23 -16.41 0.13
C ASP A 67 7.73 -17.87 0.28
N LYS A 68 8.85 -18.08 0.96
CA LYS A 68 9.37 -19.44 1.23
C LYS A 68 8.39 -20.28 2.06
N VAL A 69 7.77 -19.67 3.06
CA VAL A 69 6.74 -20.27 3.92
C VAL A 69 5.52 -20.69 3.09
N LEU A 70 5.06 -19.84 2.17
CA LEU A 70 3.94 -20.15 1.27
C LEU A 70 4.28 -21.26 0.27
N LEU A 71 5.52 -21.32 -0.23
CA LEU A 71 5.97 -22.41 -1.10
C LEU A 71 6.01 -23.76 -0.36
N GLY A 72 6.31 -23.75 0.94
CA GLY A 72 6.23 -24.93 1.81
C GLY A 72 7.26 -26.01 1.52
N GLN A 73 8.36 -25.68 0.87
CA GLN A 73 9.41 -26.63 0.46
C GLN A 73 10.53 -26.79 1.50
N GLU A 74 10.66 -25.84 2.43
CA GLU A 74 11.75 -25.76 3.39
C GLU A 74 11.22 -25.83 4.83
N ARG A 75 12.05 -26.31 5.77
CA ARG A 75 11.67 -26.29 7.19
C ARG A 75 11.75 -24.85 7.72
N MET A 76 10.84 -24.48 8.64
CA MET A 76 10.81 -23.15 9.25
C MET A 76 12.15 -22.75 9.88
N LEU A 77 12.86 -23.72 10.47
CA LEU A 77 14.20 -23.52 11.03
C LEU A 77 15.25 -23.18 9.96
N ASP A 78 15.19 -23.82 8.79
CA ASP A 78 16.14 -23.58 7.71
C ASP A 78 15.92 -22.18 7.11
N ILE A 79 14.66 -21.81 6.87
CA ILE A 79 14.26 -20.45 6.43
C ILE A 79 14.76 -19.39 7.43
N ALA A 80 14.60 -19.65 8.73
CA ALA A 80 15.06 -18.76 9.78
C ALA A 80 16.58 -18.55 9.72
N TYR A 81 17.36 -19.63 9.60
CA TYR A 81 18.82 -19.54 9.56
C TYR A 81 19.36 -18.89 8.29
N GLU A 82 18.79 -19.22 7.13
CA GLU A 82 19.15 -18.60 5.85
C GLU A 82 19.02 -17.08 5.89
N LEU A 83 17.96 -16.58 6.53
CA LEU A 83 17.70 -15.16 6.67
C LEU A 83 18.44 -14.51 7.86
N GLY A 84 19.27 -15.27 8.58
CA GLY A 84 20.12 -14.77 9.66
C GLY A 84 19.41 -14.59 11.01
N PHE A 85 18.32 -15.33 11.26
CA PHE A 85 17.72 -15.43 12.59
C PHE A 85 18.46 -16.49 13.42
N ASN A 86 18.72 -16.18 14.70
CA ASN A 86 19.47 -17.07 15.60
C ASN A 86 18.66 -18.29 16.09
N SER A 87 17.32 -18.27 15.94
CA SER A 87 16.43 -19.38 16.32
C SER A 87 15.06 -19.28 15.64
N GLU A 88 14.38 -20.42 15.52
CA GLU A 88 12.98 -20.49 15.05
C GLU A 88 12.02 -19.68 15.93
N VAL A 89 12.31 -19.58 17.24
CA VAL A 89 11.50 -18.81 18.19
C VAL A 89 11.60 -17.31 17.89
N SER A 90 12.82 -16.80 17.67
CA SER A 90 13.03 -15.40 17.30
C SER A 90 12.38 -15.09 15.96
N PHE A 91 12.54 -15.98 14.98
CA PHE A 91 11.91 -15.86 13.66
C PHE A 91 10.39 -15.80 13.78
N SER A 92 9.78 -16.78 14.45
CA SER A 92 8.32 -16.87 14.59
C SER A 92 7.72 -15.66 15.30
N ARG A 93 8.41 -15.11 16.32
CA ARG A 93 7.98 -13.90 17.01
C ARG A 93 8.02 -12.68 16.09
N SER A 94 9.12 -12.48 15.37
CA SER A 94 9.26 -11.35 14.44
C SER A 94 8.28 -11.48 13.26
N PHE A 95 8.08 -12.69 12.73
CA PHE A 95 7.11 -12.98 11.69
C PHE A 95 5.68 -12.63 12.15
N LYS A 96 5.29 -13.09 13.35
CA LYS A 96 3.98 -12.76 13.92
C LYS A 96 3.80 -11.27 14.18
N GLN A 97 4.85 -10.56 14.59
CA GLN A 97 4.78 -9.12 14.80
C GLN A 97 4.50 -8.36 13.50
N LEU A 98 5.11 -8.79 12.38
CA LEU A 98 4.90 -8.14 11.08
C LEU A 98 3.56 -8.53 10.45
N PHE A 99 3.26 -9.83 10.41
CA PHE A 99 2.13 -10.37 9.64
C PHE A 99 0.87 -10.62 10.46
N GLN A 100 0.91 -10.40 11.78
CA GLN A 100 -0.15 -10.73 12.75
C GLN A 100 -0.54 -12.22 12.78
N LEU A 101 0.23 -13.08 12.12
CA LEU A 101 0.02 -14.51 11.97
C LEU A 101 1.33 -15.25 12.23
N SER A 102 1.29 -16.43 12.84
CA SER A 102 2.47 -17.30 12.89
C SER A 102 2.83 -17.82 11.49
N PRO A 103 4.09 -18.23 11.23
CA PRO A 103 4.49 -18.78 9.93
C PRO A 103 3.59 -19.93 9.46
N ARG A 104 3.22 -20.84 10.36
CA ARG A 104 2.33 -21.97 10.04
C ARG A 104 0.90 -21.54 9.73
N GLU A 105 0.37 -20.53 10.42
CA GLU A 105 -0.96 -19.98 10.11
C GLU A 105 -0.96 -19.27 8.77
N TYR A 106 0.12 -18.53 8.48
CA TYR A 106 0.31 -17.86 7.20
C TYR A 106 0.35 -18.86 6.05
N GLN A 107 1.16 -19.93 6.18
CA GLN A 107 1.21 -21.04 5.24
C GLN A 107 -0.16 -21.70 5.05
N ARG A 108 -0.86 -22.01 6.15
CA ARG A 108 -2.18 -22.67 6.10
C ARG A 108 -3.23 -21.81 5.39
N ARG A 109 -3.18 -20.48 5.56
CA ARG A 109 -4.08 -19.57 4.86
C ARG A 109 -3.76 -19.48 3.37
N GLY A 110 -2.48 -19.57 3.00
CA GLY A 110 -2.06 -19.45 1.60
C GLY A 110 -2.21 -18.04 1.03
N LEU A 111 -2.34 -17.02 1.90
CA LEU A 111 -2.62 -15.63 1.52
C LEU A 111 -1.40 -14.75 1.73
N ARG A 112 -1.16 -13.82 0.80
CA ARG A 112 -0.10 -12.81 0.90
C ARG A 112 -0.62 -11.57 1.63
N VAL A 113 -0.41 -11.50 2.93
CA VAL A 113 -0.81 -10.36 3.77
C VAL A 113 0.45 -9.73 4.33
N GLY A 114 0.53 -8.40 4.40
CA GLY A 114 1.58 -7.65 5.09
C GLY A 114 2.96 -7.65 4.42
N MET A 115 3.14 -8.23 3.23
CA MET A 115 4.47 -8.36 2.63
C MET A 115 5.03 -7.00 2.24
N ARG A 116 6.27 -6.71 2.62
CA ARG A 116 6.95 -5.43 2.34
C ARG A 116 7.92 -5.61 1.18
N ASN A 117 7.80 -4.75 0.17
CA ASN A 117 8.75 -4.69 -0.92
C ASN A 117 9.92 -3.76 -0.57
N PRO A 118 11.05 -3.87 -1.31
CA PRO A 118 12.13 -2.92 -1.21
C PRO A 118 11.62 -1.48 -1.43
N ILE A 119 11.95 -0.59 -0.49
CA ILE A 119 11.91 0.86 -0.74
C ILE A 119 12.56 1.16 -2.08
N ALA A 120 11.87 1.93 -2.90
CA ALA A 120 12.42 2.52 -4.10
C ALA A 120 12.53 4.03 -3.91
N ALA A 121 13.51 4.64 -4.56
CA ALA A 121 13.56 6.08 -4.69
C ALA A 121 12.24 6.55 -5.33
N ALA A 122 11.65 7.60 -4.76
CA ALA A 122 10.59 8.31 -5.45
C ALA A 122 11.15 8.83 -6.79
N PRO A 123 10.36 8.85 -7.87
CA PRO A 123 10.85 9.22 -9.18
C PRO A 123 11.32 10.68 -9.15
N ASP A 124 12.33 11.01 -9.97
CA ASP A 124 12.87 12.37 -10.15
C ASP A 124 11.88 13.22 -10.98
N ILE A 125 10.67 13.36 -10.44
CA ILE A 125 9.70 14.35 -10.86
C ILE A 125 10.04 15.57 -10.02
N ASN A 126 10.07 16.75 -10.63
CA ASN A 126 10.24 18.06 -9.96
C ASN A 126 9.23 18.34 -8.80
N ALA A 127 8.42 17.35 -8.39
CA ALA A 127 7.28 17.44 -7.50
C ALA A 127 7.46 16.78 -6.10
N VAL A 128 8.56 16.08 -5.81
CA VAL A 128 8.78 15.46 -4.47
C VAL A 128 9.24 16.48 -3.40
N GLN A 129 8.79 17.72 -3.50
CA GLN A 129 8.74 18.64 -2.35
C GLN A 129 7.57 18.34 -1.41
N LEU A 130 6.70 17.37 -1.77
CA LEU A 130 5.41 17.12 -1.11
C LEU A 130 5.34 15.83 -0.28
N LEU A 131 6.35 14.96 -0.35
CA LEU A 131 6.51 13.81 0.56
C LEU A 131 7.52 14.20 1.64
N ASP A 132 7.22 13.90 2.90
CA ASP A 132 8.19 14.08 4.00
C ASP A 132 9.46 13.25 3.80
N THR A 133 9.40 12.23 2.93
CA THR A 133 10.51 11.32 2.58
C THR A 133 10.63 11.16 1.07
N GLY A 134 11.86 11.11 0.54
CA GLY A 134 12.11 10.87 -0.89
C GLY A 134 11.97 9.39 -1.32
N PHE A 135 11.30 8.58 -0.51
CA PHE A 135 11.32 7.12 -0.59
C PHE A 135 9.93 6.53 -0.38
N LEU A 136 9.57 5.53 -1.17
CA LEU A 136 8.27 4.88 -1.12
C LEU A 136 8.44 3.39 -0.89
N GLN A 137 7.60 2.82 -0.02
CA GLN A 137 7.55 1.39 0.23
C GLN A 137 6.17 0.86 -0.14
N THR A 138 6.13 -0.07 -1.10
CA THR A 138 4.90 -0.80 -1.42
C THR A 138 4.77 -2.04 -0.55
N ARG A 139 3.54 -2.47 -0.34
CA ARG A 139 3.23 -3.74 0.31
C ARG A 139 2.25 -4.55 -0.51
N ILE A 140 2.25 -5.86 -0.30
CA ILE A 140 1.28 -6.77 -0.91
C ILE A 140 0.30 -7.21 0.17
N GLU A 141 -0.99 -7.01 -0.12
CA GLU A 141 -2.09 -7.32 0.79
C GLU A 141 -3.17 -8.11 0.08
N HIS A 142 -3.52 -9.27 0.62
CA HIS A 142 -4.71 -10.00 0.26
C HIS A 142 -5.90 -9.47 1.04
N ARG A 143 -6.95 -9.04 0.33
CA ARG A 143 -8.20 -8.62 0.95
C ARG A 143 -9.31 -9.63 0.62
N PRO A 144 -9.99 -10.22 1.63
CA PRO A 144 -11.18 -11.03 1.41
C PRO A 144 -12.31 -10.22 0.75
N ALA A 145 -13.29 -10.91 0.16
CA ALA A 145 -14.45 -10.24 -0.40
C ALA A 145 -15.21 -9.46 0.68
N PHE A 146 -15.63 -8.24 0.36
CA PHE A 146 -16.33 -7.35 1.27
C PHE A 146 -17.36 -6.51 0.52
N ILE A 147 -18.22 -5.84 1.29
CA ILE A 147 -19.35 -5.07 0.75
C ILE A 147 -19.16 -3.62 1.14
N VAL A 148 -19.41 -2.74 0.17
CA VAL A 148 -19.49 -1.29 0.42
C VAL A 148 -20.86 -0.75 0.00
N TYR A 149 -21.27 0.33 0.66
CA TYR A 149 -22.51 1.05 0.37
C TYR A 149 -22.20 2.50 0.06
N GLY A 150 -22.69 3.01 -1.06
CA GLY A 150 -22.27 4.33 -1.52
C GLY A 150 -23.03 4.84 -2.73
N ILE A 151 -22.45 5.87 -3.34
CA ILE A 151 -22.91 6.43 -4.62
C ILE A 151 -21.75 6.42 -5.61
N SER A 152 -22.08 6.37 -6.90
CA SER A 152 -21.10 6.39 -7.97
C SER A 152 -21.27 7.60 -8.89
N SER A 153 -20.15 8.07 -9.41
CA SER A 153 -20.05 9.13 -10.41
C SER A 153 -19.00 8.73 -11.46
N PRO A 154 -19.25 8.98 -12.76
CA PRO A 154 -18.22 8.78 -13.77
C PRO A 154 -17.11 9.83 -13.60
N ILE A 155 -15.86 9.40 -13.72
CA ILE A 155 -14.67 10.26 -13.69
C ILE A 155 -13.76 9.96 -14.88
N LYS A 156 -12.94 10.94 -15.23
CA LYS A 156 -11.73 10.76 -16.02
C LYS A 156 -10.56 10.55 -15.06
N GLY A 157 -10.01 9.34 -15.08
CA GLY A 157 -8.97 8.90 -14.14
C GLY A 157 -7.66 9.68 -14.21
N VAL A 158 -6.74 9.39 -13.28
CA VAL A 158 -5.46 10.10 -13.09
C VAL A 158 -4.60 10.13 -14.36
N LEU A 159 -4.67 9.07 -15.18
CA LEU A 159 -3.88 8.93 -16.41
C LEU A 159 -4.60 9.45 -17.67
N SER A 160 -5.75 10.12 -17.53
CA SER A 160 -6.49 10.72 -18.65
C SER A 160 -5.80 12.01 -19.14
N ASP A 161 -5.96 12.34 -20.42
CA ASP A 161 -5.51 13.62 -20.99
C ASP A 161 -6.25 14.83 -20.38
N THR A 162 -7.46 14.60 -19.84
CA THR A 162 -8.32 15.63 -19.24
C THR A 162 -8.87 15.17 -17.89
N PRO A 163 -8.02 14.94 -16.88
CA PRO A 163 -8.45 14.37 -15.61
C PRO A 163 -9.37 15.36 -14.86
N ASP A 164 -10.47 14.85 -14.30
CA ASP A 164 -11.47 15.65 -13.59
C ASP A 164 -11.75 15.14 -12.15
N PHE A 165 -11.03 14.10 -11.73
CA PHE A 165 -11.18 13.46 -10.43
C PHE A 165 -11.03 14.44 -9.26
N SER A 166 -10.16 15.46 -9.38
CA SER A 166 -9.95 16.48 -8.35
C SER A 166 -11.19 17.35 -8.05
N GLN A 167 -12.18 17.33 -8.96
CA GLN A 167 -13.46 18.02 -8.78
C GLN A 167 -14.58 17.02 -8.46
N ILE A 168 -14.65 15.92 -9.23
CA ILE A 168 -15.77 14.97 -9.12
C ILE A 168 -15.66 14.12 -7.84
N VAL A 169 -14.46 13.67 -7.45
CA VAL A 169 -14.28 12.83 -6.26
C VAL A 169 -14.70 13.59 -4.98
N PRO A 170 -14.23 14.82 -4.70
CA PRO A 170 -14.69 15.58 -3.54
C PRO A 170 -16.19 15.88 -3.56
N ALA A 171 -16.76 16.19 -4.73
CA ALA A 171 -18.19 16.42 -4.85
C ALA A 171 -19.01 15.17 -4.54
N THR A 172 -18.56 14.01 -5.02
CA THR A 172 -19.21 12.71 -4.77
C THR A 172 -19.14 12.35 -3.29
N TRP A 173 -17.98 12.53 -2.64
CA TRP A 173 -17.85 12.37 -1.19
C TRP A 173 -18.76 13.31 -0.41
N LYS A 174 -18.83 14.60 -0.78
CA LYS A 174 -19.71 15.56 -0.13
C LYS A 174 -21.18 15.12 -0.19
N THR A 175 -21.65 14.68 -1.35
CA THR A 175 -23.02 14.17 -1.49
C THR A 175 -23.25 12.92 -0.64
N LEU A 176 -22.30 11.98 -0.61
CA LEU A 176 -22.41 10.81 0.28
C LEU A 176 -22.52 11.25 1.75
N MET A 177 -21.65 12.16 2.20
CA MET A 177 -21.63 12.66 3.58
C MET A 177 -22.94 13.36 3.97
N GLU A 178 -23.56 14.10 3.06
CA GLU A 178 -24.89 14.70 3.29
C GLU A 178 -25.99 13.63 3.43
N LEU A 179 -25.89 12.52 2.71
CA LEU A 179 -26.84 11.40 2.80
C LEU A 179 -26.67 10.58 4.08
N ILE A 180 -25.44 10.21 4.43
CA ILE A 180 -25.16 9.38 5.61
C ILE A 180 -25.11 10.20 6.91
N GLY A 181 -24.83 11.51 6.83
CA GLY A 181 -24.85 12.43 7.96
C GLY A 181 -26.22 12.50 8.65
N GLN A 182 -27.30 12.25 7.90
CA GLN A 182 -28.67 12.12 8.44
C GLN A 182 -28.90 10.81 9.21
N LEU A 183 -27.98 9.85 9.09
CA LEU A 183 -28.05 8.49 9.63
C LEU A 183 -27.04 8.26 10.78
N VAL A 184 -26.44 9.34 11.32
CA VAL A 184 -25.37 9.31 12.34
C VAL A 184 -25.87 8.74 13.68
N PRO A 185 -25.02 7.98 14.41
CA PRO A 185 -23.64 7.61 14.07
C PRO A 185 -23.53 6.35 13.23
N VAL A 186 -22.64 6.38 12.24
CA VAL A 186 -22.26 5.22 11.41
C VAL A 186 -20.82 4.86 11.76
N GLU A 187 -20.62 3.69 12.37
CA GLU A 187 -19.29 3.11 12.51
C GLU A 187 -18.89 2.43 11.19
N GLY A 188 -17.72 2.77 10.66
CA GLY A 188 -17.23 2.21 9.41
C GLY A 188 -15.99 2.91 8.89
N LYS A 189 -15.55 2.48 7.70
CA LYS A 189 -14.40 3.04 6.98
C LYS A 189 -14.84 3.69 5.68
N MET A 190 -14.21 4.80 5.35
CA MET A 190 -14.39 5.46 4.06
C MET A 190 -13.54 4.75 3.00
N VAL A 191 -14.21 4.29 1.94
CA VAL A 191 -13.58 3.59 0.83
C VAL A 191 -14.00 4.24 -0.49
N GLY A 192 -13.02 4.79 -1.21
CA GLY A 192 -13.13 5.12 -2.62
C GLY A 192 -12.93 3.86 -3.44
N VAL A 193 -13.72 3.67 -4.50
CA VAL A 193 -13.57 2.51 -5.38
C VAL A 193 -13.53 2.97 -6.82
N VAL A 194 -12.44 2.68 -7.52
CA VAL A 194 -12.34 2.82 -8.97
C VAL A 194 -12.77 1.49 -9.59
N ASP A 195 -13.94 1.49 -10.21
CA ASP A 195 -14.51 0.34 -10.89
C ASP A 195 -14.08 0.34 -12.36
N THR A 196 -13.09 -0.51 -12.66
CA THR A 196 -12.55 -0.70 -14.02
C THR A 196 -13.31 -1.76 -14.82
N LEU A 197 -14.24 -2.49 -14.18
CA LEU A 197 -15.03 -3.55 -14.82
C LEU A 197 -16.31 -3.00 -15.46
N SER A 198 -16.91 -1.98 -14.84
CA SER A 198 -18.10 -1.32 -15.37
C SER A 198 -17.76 -0.59 -16.68
N GLN A 199 -18.22 -1.15 -17.80
CA GLN A 199 -18.15 -0.46 -19.08
C GLN A 199 -19.12 0.73 -19.09
N LEU A 200 -18.58 1.94 -19.12
CA LEU A 200 -19.34 3.14 -19.42
C LEU A 200 -19.45 3.31 -20.94
N ASN A 201 -20.51 3.98 -21.39
CA ASN A 201 -20.73 4.25 -22.82
C ASN A 201 -19.61 5.10 -23.45
N ASP A 202 -18.86 5.81 -22.62
CA ASP A 202 -17.68 6.58 -22.99
C ASP A 202 -16.42 5.83 -22.56
N LEU A 203 -15.56 5.50 -23.52
CA LEU A 203 -14.31 4.76 -23.31
C LEU A 203 -13.27 5.52 -22.47
N GLN A 204 -13.46 6.82 -22.25
CA GLN A 204 -12.55 7.65 -21.45
C GLN A 204 -12.96 7.77 -19.98
N SER A 205 -14.16 7.30 -19.63
CA SER A 205 -14.72 7.44 -18.30
C SER A 205 -14.65 6.12 -17.54
N ILE A 206 -14.34 6.19 -16.25
CA ILE A 206 -14.39 5.06 -15.31
C ILE A 206 -15.33 5.42 -14.15
N ASN A 207 -15.95 4.40 -13.55
CA ASN A 207 -16.91 4.66 -12.47
C ASN A 207 -16.17 4.78 -11.15
N TYR A 208 -16.32 5.90 -10.46
CA TYR A 208 -15.79 6.11 -9.12
C TYR A 208 -16.91 6.01 -8.09
N TRP A 209 -16.71 5.23 -7.04
CA TRP A 209 -17.62 5.14 -5.90
C TRP A 209 -17.04 5.85 -4.70
N ALA A 210 -17.82 6.76 -4.11
CA ALA A 210 -17.64 7.13 -2.71
C ALA A 210 -18.52 6.18 -1.89
N ALA A 211 -17.92 5.40 -0.99
CA ALA A 211 -18.64 4.38 -0.26
C ALA A 211 -18.12 4.19 1.17
N VAL A 212 -18.94 3.53 1.99
CA VAL A 212 -18.61 3.12 3.35
C VAL A 212 -18.61 1.60 3.47
N GLU A 213 -17.61 1.08 4.17
CA GLU A 213 -17.53 -0.31 4.61
C GLU A 213 -18.01 -0.40 6.07
N VAL A 214 -19.06 -1.17 6.33
CA VAL A 214 -19.74 -1.26 7.64
C VAL A 214 -20.01 -2.72 8.04
N GLU A 215 -19.92 -3.05 9.33
CA GLU A 215 -19.88 -4.45 9.78
C GLU A 215 -21.23 -5.14 10.09
N SER A 216 -22.38 -4.45 10.15
CA SER A 216 -23.73 -5.03 9.89
C SER A 216 -24.89 -4.27 10.55
N THR A 217 -24.70 -3.68 11.73
CA THR A 217 -25.81 -3.15 12.54
C THR A 217 -26.48 -1.93 11.92
N VAL A 218 -25.75 -1.17 11.10
CA VAL A 218 -26.22 0.07 10.45
C VAL A 218 -26.67 -0.14 8.99
N VAL A 219 -26.45 -1.35 8.44
CA VAL A 219 -26.73 -1.68 7.02
C VAL A 219 -28.20 -1.46 6.67
N THR A 220 -29.13 -1.78 7.58
CA THR A 220 -30.57 -1.61 7.35
C THR A 220 -30.96 -0.15 7.18
N ALA A 221 -30.35 0.76 7.93
CA ALA A 221 -30.63 2.20 7.84
C ALA A 221 -30.05 2.81 6.56
N LEU A 222 -28.83 2.39 6.17
CA LEU A 222 -28.21 2.79 4.91
C LEU A 222 -29.04 2.30 3.71
N LEU A 223 -29.45 1.03 3.72
CA LEU A 223 -30.26 0.44 2.64
C LEU A 223 -31.69 0.96 2.56
N ALA A 224 -32.24 1.54 3.64
CA ALA A 224 -33.52 2.23 3.58
C ALA A 224 -33.45 3.50 2.70
N ASN A 225 -32.25 4.07 2.54
CA ASN A 225 -32.03 5.17 1.61
C ASN A 225 -31.92 4.64 0.18
N LYS A 226 -32.95 4.88 -0.63
CA LYS A 226 -33.02 4.44 -2.04
C LYS A 226 -31.95 5.06 -2.96
N GLN A 227 -31.21 6.07 -2.50
CA GLN A 227 -30.13 6.68 -3.26
C GLN A 227 -28.79 5.93 -3.10
N LEU A 228 -28.64 5.16 -2.01
CA LEU A 228 -27.43 4.38 -1.78
C LEU A 228 -27.49 3.06 -2.57
N GLN A 229 -26.37 2.72 -3.19
CA GLN A 229 -26.17 1.49 -3.93
C GLN A 229 -25.22 0.58 -3.17
N LYS A 230 -25.35 -0.73 -3.42
CA LYS A 230 -24.49 -1.77 -2.84
C LYS A 230 -23.52 -2.26 -3.91
N LEU A 231 -22.24 -2.31 -3.58
CA LEU A 231 -21.19 -2.92 -4.39
C LEU A 231 -20.52 -4.06 -3.63
N ILE A 232 -20.29 -5.18 -4.31
CA ILE A 232 -19.56 -6.34 -3.76
C ILE A 232 -18.19 -6.37 -4.41
N ILE A 233 -17.16 -6.20 -3.59
CA ILE A 233 -15.76 -6.27 -4.03
C ILE A 233 -15.28 -7.71 -3.77
N PRO A 234 -14.81 -8.43 -4.79
CA PRO A 234 -14.37 -9.81 -4.65
C PRO A 234 -13.06 -9.88 -3.86
N ALA A 235 -12.70 -11.10 -3.43
CA ALA A 235 -11.39 -11.33 -2.84
C ALA A 235 -10.30 -11.17 -3.91
N GLN A 236 -9.29 -10.37 -3.63
CA GLN A 236 -8.20 -10.09 -4.58
C GLN A 236 -6.92 -9.64 -3.84
N ASP A 237 -5.78 -9.79 -4.52
CA ASP A 237 -4.49 -9.33 -4.04
C ASP A 237 -4.23 -7.91 -4.53
N TYR A 238 -3.63 -7.09 -3.67
CA TYR A 238 -3.37 -5.68 -3.93
C TYR A 238 -1.90 -5.32 -3.71
N ALA A 239 -1.37 -4.47 -4.58
CA ALA A 239 -0.20 -3.65 -4.28
C ALA A 239 -0.72 -2.38 -3.61
N VAL A 240 -0.20 -2.08 -2.42
CA VAL A 240 -0.68 -0.98 -1.61
C VAL A 240 0.45 -0.01 -1.31
N VAL A 241 0.13 1.26 -1.44
CA VAL A 241 1.01 2.38 -1.12
C VAL A 241 0.29 3.35 -0.21
N SER A 242 0.98 3.86 0.80
CA SER A 242 0.43 4.77 1.80
C SER A 242 0.98 6.18 1.62
N TYR A 243 0.17 7.17 1.93
CA TYR A 243 0.46 8.59 1.77
C TYR A 243 -0.13 9.39 2.92
N SER A 244 0.58 10.40 3.39
CA SER A 244 0.01 11.43 4.25
C SER A 244 0.38 12.78 3.65
N GLY A 245 -0.60 13.66 3.46
CA GLY A 245 -0.40 14.96 2.84
C GLY A 245 -1.60 15.44 2.00
N LYS A 246 -1.33 16.25 0.98
CA LYS A 246 -2.35 16.86 0.12
C LYS A 246 -2.80 15.94 -1.02
N LEU A 247 -4.03 16.10 -1.49
CA LEU A 247 -4.63 15.27 -2.54
C LEU A 247 -3.81 15.29 -3.86
N GLU A 248 -3.18 16.41 -4.21
CA GLU A 248 -2.34 16.48 -5.42
C GLU A 248 -1.15 15.51 -5.37
N GLY A 249 -0.55 15.31 -4.18
CA GLY A 249 0.54 14.36 -3.99
C GLY A 249 0.07 12.91 -4.08
N PHE A 250 -1.18 12.63 -3.68
CA PHE A 250 -1.76 11.30 -3.80
C PHE A 250 -1.88 10.84 -5.26
N SER A 251 -2.22 11.75 -6.19
CA SER A 251 -2.33 11.40 -7.62
C SER A 251 -0.99 11.01 -8.24
N GLN A 252 0.08 11.73 -7.88
CA GLN A 252 1.44 11.43 -8.34
C GLN A 252 1.94 10.09 -7.78
N LEU A 253 1.52 9.74 -6.57
CA LEU A 253 1.83 8.44 -5.98
C LEU A 253 1.20 7.28 -6.76
N VAL A 254 -0.06 7.45 -7.19
CA VAL A 254 -0.77 6.48 -8.02
C VAL A 254 -0.08 6.32 -9.38
N GLU A 255 0.27 7.44 -10.02
CA GLU A 255 1.02 7.43 -11.28
C GLU A 255 2.34 6.67 -11.13
N TRP A 256 3.13 6.96 -10.10
CA TRP A 256 4.37 6.24 -9.83
C TRP A 256 4.15 4.73 -9.62
N LEU A 257 3.13 4.35 -8.84
CA LEU A 257 2.85 2.94 -8.58
C LEU A 257 2.60 2.17 -9.89
N ILE A 258 1.87 2.78 -10.82
CA ILE A 258 1.46 2.16 -12.09
C ILE A 258 2.56 2.25 -13.15
N CYS A 259 3.21 3.40 -13.29
CA CYS A 259 4.14 3.68 -14.39
C CYS A 259 5.59 3.30 -14.08
N ASP A 260 6.02 3.34 -12.82
CA ASP A 260 7.41 3.10 -12.44
C ASP A 260 7.59 1.82 -11.63
N TRP A 261 6.77 1.61 -10.59
CA TRP A 261 6.92 0.44 -9.71
C TRP A 261 6.41 -0.84 -10.39
N LEU A 262 5.17 -0.83 -10.90
CA LEU A 262 4.52 -2.02 -11.44
C LEU A 262 5.35 -2.72 -12.55
N PRO A 263 5.95 -2.03 -13.54
CA PRO A 263 6.69 -2.67 -14.62
C PRO A 263 7.89 -3.52 -14.17
N ILE A 264 8.50 -3.17 -13.03
CA ILE A 264 9.67 -3.88 -12.47
C ILE A 264 9.33 -4.73 -11.24
N SER A 265 8.07 -4.71 -10.79
CA SER A 265 7.64 -5.32 -9.53
C SER A 265 7.56 -6.86 -9.53
N GLY A 266 7.53 -7.48 -10.71
CA GLY A 266 7.18 -8.90 -10.86
C GLY A 266 5.68 -9.19 -10.74
N TYR A 267 4.84 -8.16 -10.68
CA TYR A 267 3.38 -8.23 -10.73
C TYR A 267 2.85 -7.60 -12.02
N VAL A 268 1.60 -7.92 -12.34
CA VAL A 268 0.82 -7.23 -13.37
C VAL A 268 -0.50 -6.78 -12.77
N SER A 269 -1.01 -5.62 -13.18
CA SER A 269 -2.35 -5.18 -12.80
C SER A 269 -3.40 -6.10 -13.41
N VAL A 270 -4.57 -6.14 -12.79
CA VAL A 270 -5.75 -6.83 -13.32
C VAL A 270 -6.96 -5.92 -13.26
N ASP A 271 -7.83 -6.04 -14.26
CA ASP A 271 -9.13 -5.37 -14.20
C ASP A 271 -9.89 -5.83 -12.95
N GLY A 272 -10.49 -4.89 -12.26
CA GLY A 272 -11.10 -5.10 -10.96
C GLY A 272 -11.47 -3.79 -10.26
N TYR A 273 -11.45 -3.84 -8.94
CA TYR A 273 -11.76 -2.70 -8.08
C TYR A 273 -10.48 -2.18 -7.43
N GLU A 274 -10.00 -1.03 -7.87
CA GLU A 274 -8.94 -0.28 -7.18
C GLU A 274 -9.56 0.44 -5.99
N LEU A 275 -8.83 0.52 -4.87
CA LEU A 275 -9.38 1.08 -3.64
C LEU A 275 -8.56 2.27 -3.16
N GLU A 276 -9.27 3.25 -2.63
CA GLU A 276 -8.72 4.38 -1.91
C GLU A 276 -9.25 4.33 -0.47
N SER A 277 -8.36 4.13 0.50
CA SER A 277 -8.73 4.16 1.91
C SER A 277 -8.42 5.52 2.49
N TYR A 278 -9.42 6.13 3.14
CA TYR A 278 -9.32 7.46 3.76
C TYR A 278 -9.43 7.43 5.29
N GLY A 279 -9.37 6.24 5.90
CA GLY A 279 -9.48 6.06 7.34
C GLY A 279 -10.92 5.95 7.86
N GLU A 280 -11.14 6.43 9.09
CA GLU A 280 -12.44 6.40 9.77
C GLU A 280 -13.40 7.47 9.21
N ILE A 281 -14.70 7.19 9.28
CA ILE A 281 -15.73 8.16 8.85
C ILE A 281 -15.77 9.34 9.83
N THR A 282 -15.18 10.48 9.45
CA THR A 282 -15.18 11.72 10.23
C THR A 282 -15.93 12.84 9.50
N MET A 283 -16.52 13.77 10.24
CA MET A 283 -17.17 14.96 9.65
C MET A 283 -16.16 16.03 9.18
N GLU A 284 -14.89 15.87 9.55
CA GLU A 284 -13.80 16.79 9.24
C GLU A 284 -12.68 16.02 8.54
N PHE A 285 -12.36 16.45 7.31
CA PHE A 285 -11.15 16.03 6.61
C PHE A 285 -10.05 17.02 6.99
N ASP A 286 -9.08 16.59 7.79
CA ASP A 286 -7.89 17.38 8.05
C ASP A 286 -6.71 16.92 7.17
N SER A 287 -5.68 17.76 7.10
CA SER A 287 -4.46 17.52 6.33
C SER A 287 -3.58 16.40 6.90
N SER A 288 -3.98 15.73 7.99
CA SER A 288 -3.25 14.63 8.61
C SER A 288 -3.80 13.25 8.22
N THR A 289 -4.86 13.21 7.40
CA THR A 289 -5.49 11.97 6.93
C THR A 289 -4.47 11.08 6.23
N GLU A 290 -4.22 9.89 6.80
CA GLU A 290 -3.48 8.82 6.13
C GLU A 290 -4.35 8.21 5.05
N MET A 291 -3.86 8.26 3.82
CA MET A 291 -4.52 7.73 2.63
C MET A 291 -3.76 6.54 2.11
N GLU A 292 -4.47 5.58 1.55
CA GLU A 292 -3.85 4.42 0.92
C GLU A 292 -4.48 4.13 -0.43
N TYR A 293 -3.65 3.81 -1.41
CA TYR A 293 -4.10 3.36 -2.71
C TYR A 293 -3.78 1.87 -2.88
N TRP A 294 -4.79 1.10 -3.27
CA TRP A 294 -4.76 -0.35 -3.41
C TRP A 294 -5.01 -0.74 -4.86
N LEU A 295 -3.94 -1.07 -5.57
CA LEU A 295 -3.97 -1.49 -6.96
C LEU A 295 -4.15 -3.02 -7.07
N PRO A 296 -5.20 -3.54 -7.71
CA PRO A 296 -5.38 -4.98 -7.93
C PRO A 296 -4.26 -5.57 -8.78
N ILE A 297 -3.67 -6.68 -8.32
CA ILE A 297 -2.52 -7.30 -8.97
C ILE A 297 -2.61 -8.83 -8.98
N LYS A 298 -1.85 -9.43 -9.91
CA LYS A 298 -1.47 -10.85 -9.89
C LYS A 298 0.02 -10.99 -10.15
N ARG A 299 0.64 -12.08 -9.69
CA ARG A 299 2.05 -12.37 -10.03
C ARG A 299 2.22 -12.55 -11.54
N ARG A 300 3.32 -12.00 -12.06
CA ARG A 300 3.80 -12.30 -13.41
C ARG A 300 4.44 -13.68 -13.37
N LEU A 301 3.80 -14.65 -14.02
CA LEU A 301 4.36 -16.00 -14.21
C LEU A 301 5.55 -15.96 -15.17
#